data_AF-A0A2E6K6M2-F1
#
_entry.id   AF-A0A2E6K6M2-F1
#
_cell.length_a   1.000
_cell.length_b   1.000
_cell.length_c   1.000
_cell.angle_alpha   90.00
_cell.angle_beta   90.00
_cell.angle_gamma   90.00
#
_symmetry.space_group_name_H-M   'P 1'
#
loop_
_entity.id
_entity.type
_entity.pdbx_description
1 polymer ?
#
loop_
_entity_poly.entity_id
_entity_poly.type
_entity_poly.pdbx_seq_one_letter_code
_entity_poly.pdbx_strand_id
1 'polypeptide(L)'
;MSDQQALLDQVTAIIRDLFDEYEGPVTMETTANDVAQWDSLSHVRLMVMIEMELGVHFSTSEMQSFKNLGDLVRAAEKQNA
;
A
#
# COMPACT_ATOMS: atom_id res chain seq x y z
N MET A 1 -13.81 -14.77 0.82
CA MET A 1 -13.12 -13.50 0.54
C MET A 1 -11.67 -13.87 0.31
N SER A 2 -11.05 -13.44 -0.78
CA SER A 2 -9.63 -13.72 -1.03
C SER A 2 -8.79 -12.85 -0.10
N ASP A 3 -7.68 -13.38 0.42
CA ASP A 3 -6.77 -12.67 1.33
C ASP A 3 -6.31 -11.32 0.75
N GLN A 4 -6.08 -11.27 -0.56
CA GLN A 4 -5.74 -10.05 -1.29
C GLN A 4 -6.75 -8.92 -1.15
N GLN A 5 -8.05 -9.23 -1.10
CA GLN A 5 -9.08 -8.20 -0.97
C GLN A 5 -9.12 -7.61 0.44
N ALA A 6 -8.89 -8.44 1.47
CA ALA A 6 -8.79 -7.97 2.85
C ALA A 6 -7.53 -7.12 3.09
N LEU A 7 -6.41 -7.48 2.45
CA LEU A 7 -5.19 -6.68 2.46
C LEU A 7 -5.40 -5.34 1.74
N LEU A 8 -6.04 -5.36 0.57
CA LEU A 8 -6.35 -4.12 -0.17
C LEU A 8 -7.28 -3.20 0.63
N ASP A 9 -8.26 -3.73 1.35
CA ASP A 9 -9.16 -2.94 2.20
C ASP A 9 -8.41 -2.23 3.34
N GLN A 10 -7.50 -2.94 4.01
CA GLN A 10 -6.60 -2.36 5.02
C GLN A 10 -5.69 -1.28 4.44
N VAL A 11 -5.04 -1.56 3.31
CA VAL A 11 -4.19 -0.57 2.62
C VAL A 11 -5.01 0.64 2.18
N THR A 12 -6.25 0.42 1.76
CA THR A 12 -7.18 1.51 1.38
C THR A 12 -7.49 2.41 2.58
N ALA A 13 -7.71 1.84 3.77
CA ALA A 13 -7.91 2.62 4.99
C ALA A 13 -6.67 3.48 5.30
N ILE A 14 -5.47 2.92 5.19
CA ILE A 14 -4.21 3.65 5.42
C ILE A 14 -4.00 4.77 4.40
N ILE A 15 -4.33 4.54 3.13
CA ILE A 15 -4.26 5.57 2.08
C ILE A 15 -5.23 6.70 2.39
N ARG A 16 -6.47 6.39 2.82
CA ARG A 16 -7.44 7.43 3.17
C ARG A 16 -7.07 8.21 4.43
N ASP A 17 -6.33 7.59 5.35
CA ASP A 17 -5.79 8.26 6.53
C ASP A 17 -4.60 9.17 6.20
N LEU A 18 -3.69 8.69 5.33
CA LEU A 18 -2.49 9.43 4.94
C LEU A 18 -2.76 10.51 3.89
N PHE A 19 -3.70 10.25 2.99
CA PHE A 19 -4.05 11.07 1.83
C PHE A 19 -5.52 11.48 1.93
N ASP A 20 -5.80 12.42 2.81
CA ASP A 20 -7.15 12.90 3.12
C ASP A 20 -7.84 13.59 1.93
N GLU A 21 -7.07 14.14 0.98
CA GLU A 21 -7.59 14.77 -0.24
C GLU A 21 -7.85 13.76 -1.36
N TYR A 22 -7.43 12.49 -1.20
CA TYR A 22 -7.64 11.45 -2.20
C TYR A 22 -8.99 10.75 -2.03
N GLU A 23 -9.97 11.20 -2.81
CA GLU A 23 -11.32 10.61 -2.86
C GLU A 23 -11.48 9.54 -3.97
N GLY A 24 -10.41 9.26 -4.73
CA GLY A 24 -10.43 8.33 -5.85
C GLY A 24 -10.62 6.87 -5.45
N PRO A 25 -10.90 5.99 -6.44
CA PRO A 25 -10.96 4.56 -6.22
C PRO A 25 -9.55 3.99 -5.98
N VAL A 26 -9.34 3.42 -4.78
CA VAL A 26 -8.13 2.65 -4.46
C VAL A 26 -8.28 1.24 -5.01
N THR A 27 -7.38 0.85 -5.90
CA THR A 27 -7.35 -0.46 -6.55
C THR A 27 -5.94 -1.01 -6.58
N MET A 28 -5.79 -2.27 -7.00
CA MET A 28 -4.46 -2.88 -7.22
C MET A 28 -3.61 -2.12 -8.25
N GLU A 29 -4.23 -1.32 -9.11
CA GLU A 29 -3.53 -0.55 -10.14
C GLU A 29 -3.15 0.86 -9.68
N THR A 30 -3.67 1.33 -8.53
CA THR A 30 -3.38 2.66 -8.01
C THR A 30 -1.89 2.84 -7.74
N THR A 31 -1.35 3.96 -8.21
CA THR A 31 0.06 4.34 -8.10
C THR A 31 0.23 5.70 -7.45
N ALA A 32 1.46 6.06 -7.12
CA ALA A 32 1.81 7.40 -6.66
C ALA A 32 1.48 8.51 -7.68
N ASN A 33 1.35 8.17 -8.97
CA ASN A 33 0.93 9.15 -9.99
C ASN A 33 -0.58 9.44 -9.94
N ASP A 34 -1.40 8.53 -9.41
CA ASP A 34 -2.84 8.71 -9.30
C ASP A 34 -3.22 9.56 -8.08
N VAL A 35 -2.36 9.57 -7.06
CA VAL A 35 -2.57 10.26 -5.79
C VAL A 35 -1.61 11.44 -5.71
N ALA A 36 -2.12 12.67 -5.90
CA ALA A 36 -1.28 13.87 -5.93
C ALA A 36 -0.50 14.11 -4.62
N GLN A 37 -1.05 13.70 -3.48
CA GLN A 37 -0.39 13.80 -2.16
C GLN A 37 0.69 12.71 -1.97
N TRP A 38 0.77 11.71 -2.85
CA TRP A 38 1.71 10.61 -2.73
C TRP A 38 3.08 10.99 -3.31
N ASP A 39 3.89 11.64 -2.48
CA ASP A 39 5.28 11.98 -2.76
C ASP A 39 6.27 10.95 -2.18
N SER A 40 7.58 11.20 -2.32
CA SER A 40 8.63 10.34 -1.77
C SER A 40 8.56 10.17 -0.25
N LEU A 41 8.21 11.23 0.50
CA LEU A 41 8.13 11.16 1.96
C LEU A 41 6.90 10.36 2.39
N SER A 42 5.75 10.63 1.76
CA SER A 42 4.51 9.91 2.04
C SER A 42 4.59 8.45 1.60
N HIS A 43 5.36 8.13 0.54
CA HIS A 43 5.66 6.74 0.18
C HIS A 43 6.33 5.99 1.34
N VAL A 44 7.38 6.56 1.95
CA VAL A 44 8.05 5.94 3.10
C VAL A 44 7.07 5.77 4.28
N ARG A 45 6.26 6.79 4.58
CA ARG A 45 5.26 6.71 5.66
C ARG A 45 4.21 5.63 5.40
N LEU A 46 3.72 5.56 4.17
CA LEU A 46 2.75 4.55 3.73
C LEU A 46 3.32 3.15 3.94
N MET A 47 4.56 2.91 3.50
CA MET A 47 5.23 1.62 3.71
C MET A 47 5.30 1.25 5.19
N VAL A 48 5.73 2.17 6.05
CA VAL A 48 5.83 1.93 7.50
C VAL A 48 4.47 1.64 8.12
N MET A 49 3.42 2.39 7.77
CA MET A 49 2.07 2.14 8.30
C MET A 49 1.53 0.79 7.86
N ILE A 50 1.75 0.42 6.59
CA ILE A 50 1.36 -0.88 6.06
C ILE A 50 2.08 -2.00 6.80
N GLU A 51 3.40 -1.89 7.02
CA GLU A 51 4.18 -2.86 7.78
C GLU A 51 3.64 -3.03 9.21
N MET A 52 3.28 -1.92 9.87
CA MET A 52 2.74 -1.93 11.23
C MET A 52 1.34 -2.54 11.31
N GLU A 53 0.43 -2.15 10.41
CA GLU A 53 -0.97 -2.61 10.41
C GLU A 53 -1.08 -4.08 9.99
N LEU A 54 -0.29 -4.50 8.99
CA LEU A 54 -0.32 -5.88 8.49
C LEU A 54 0.63 -6.81 9.24
N GLY A 55 1.56 -6.28 10.04
CA GLY A 55 2.59 -7.06 10.72
C GLY A 55 3.62 -7.67 9.77
N VAL A 56 3.84 -7.05 8.60
CA VAL A 56 4.79 -7.51 7.57
C VAL A 56 6.03 -6.62 7.54
N HIS A 57 7.13 -7.07 6.95
CA HIS A 57 8.33 -6.24 6.80
C HIS A 57 8.91 -6.35 5.39
N PHE A 58 8.95 -5.24 4.65
CA PHE A 58 9.47 -5.21 3.29
C PHE A 58 10.94 -4.81 3.27
N SER A 59 11.73 -5.50 2.46
CA SER A 59 13.11 -5.10 2.21
C SER A 59 13.15 -3.86 1.31
N THR A 60 14.18 -3.02 1.41
CA THR A 60 14.34 -1.85 0.52
C THR A 60 14.25 -2.22 -0.96
N SER A 61 14.82 -3.36 -1.36
CA SER A 61 14.74 -3.87 -2.73
C SER A 61 13.31 -4.20 -3.18
N GLU A 62 12.46 -4.69 -2.27
CA GLU A 62 11.05 -4.98 -2.57
C GLU A 62 10.28 -3.67 -2.74
N MET A 63 10.47 -2.72 -1.81
CA MET A 63 9.84 -1.40 -1.90
C MET A 63 10.17 -0.71 -3.23
N GLN A 64 11.43 -0.80 -3.68
CA GLN A 64 11.86 -0.26 -4.98
C GLN A 64 11.25 -1.00 -6.18
N SER A 65 10.85 -2.25 -6.00
CA SER A 65 10.21 -3.05 -7.05
C SER A 65 8.70 -2.80 -7.14
N PHE A 66 8.07 -2.20 -6.13
CA PHE A 66 6.64 -1.95 -6.11
C PHE A 66 6.29 -0.82 -7.06
N LYS A 67 5.50 -1.12 -8.09
CA LYS A 67 5.03 -0.11 -9.08
C LYS A 67 3.65 0.42 -8.77
N ASN A 68 2.83 -0.39 -8.11
CA ASN A 68 1.45 -0.13 -7.75
C ASN A 68 1.13 -0.83 -6.42
N LEU A 69 -0.04 -0.54 -5.87
CA LEU A 69 -0.51 -1.20 -4.65
C LEU A 69 -0.67 -2.72 -4.80
N GLY A 70 -0.95 -3.22 -6.01
CA GLY A 70 -1.07 -4.65 -6.27
C GLY A 70 0.21 -5.42 -6.01
N ASP A 71 1.38 -4.87 -6.35
CA ASP A 71 2.67 -5.48 -6.04
C ASP A 71 2.89 -5.56 -4.52
N LEU A 72 2.53 -4.49 -3.80
CA LEU A 72 2.61 -4.44 -2.35
C LEU A 72 1.67 -5.45 -1.69
N VAL A 73 0.41 -5.53 -2.12
CA VAL A 73 -0.58 -6.46 -1.55
C VAL A 73 -0.15 -7.90 -1.78
N ARG A 74 0.39 -8.23 -2.96
CA ARG A 74 0.94 -9.56 -3.25
C ARG A 74 2.16 -9.89 -2.39
N ALA A 75 3.02 -8.90 -2.13
CA ALA A 75 4.17 -9.09 -1.26
C ALA A 75 3.74 -9.31 0.20
N ALA A 76 2.75 -8.55 0.69
CA ALA A 76 2.17 -8.72 2.02
C ALA A 76 1.52 -10.11 2.16
N GLU A 77 0.74 -10.54 1.16
CA GLU A 77 0.10 -11.85 1.12
C GLU A 77 1.12 -12.98 1.28
N LYS A 78 2.26 -12.89 0.59
CA LYS A 78 3.34 -13.89 0.69
C LYS A 78 4.00 -13.96 2.06
N GLN A 79 3.99 -12.87 2.83
CA GLN A 79 4.54 -12.87 4.19
C GLN A 79 3.55 -13.33 5.25
N ASN A 80 2.25 -13.24 4.95
CA ASN A 80 1.17 -13.65 5.86
C ASN A 80 0.69 -15.10 5.62
N ALA A 81 1.31 -15.82 4.69
CA ALA A 81 1.04 -17.22 4.34
C ALA A 81 2.08 -18.17 4.94
#